data_AF-A0A4E0QYB4-F1
#
_entry.id   AF-A0A4E0QYB4-F1
#
_cell.length_a   1.000
_cell.length_b   1.000
_cell.length_c   1.000
_cell.angle_alpha   90.00
_cell.angle_beta   90.00
_cell.angle_gamma   90.00
#
_symmetry.space_group_name_H-M   'P 1'
#
loop_
_entity.id
_entity.type
_entity.pdbx_description
1 polymer ?
#
loop_
_entity_poly.entity_id
_entity_poly.type
_entity_poly.pdbx_seq_one_letter_code
_entity_poly.pdbx_strand_id
1 'polypeptide(L)'
;MTPSIPPPEKFCLGDNFRRWAADAEDYIEAFPPNERRRALLSLLDGEANDIVRDSRILDEEITTATFARLRHYLTEEPDIMTVRLQFQSRVQLPGESFSEFVRQLRNLALDAFPDLDFCGPGG
;
A
#
# COMPACT_ATOMS: atom_id res chain seq x y z
N MET A 1 -2.14 23.80 -11.86
CA MET A 1 -1.22 23.23 -12.88
C MET A 1 -1.49 21.75 -12.91
N THR A 2 -1.75 21.14 -14.07
CA THR A 2 -1.85 19.67 -14.15
C THR A 2 -0.45 19.08 -14.13
N PRO A 3 -0.16 18.08 -13.28
CA PRO A 3 1.14 17.42 -13.27
C PRO A 3 1.40 16.77 -14.63
N SER A 4 2.67 16.71 -15.04
CA SER A 4 3.07 16.02 -16.28
C SER A 4 3.00 14.49 -16.16
N ILE A 5 2.81 13.98 -14.94
CA ILE A 5 2.64 12.56 -14.64
C ILE A 5 1.19 12.19 -14.93
N PRO A 6 0.91 11.15 -15.74
CA PRO A 6 -0.45 10.69 -15.96
C PRO A 6 -1.07 10.24 -14.64
N PRO A 7 -2.36 10.54 -14.39
CA PRO A 7 -3.02 10.05 -13.18
C PRO A 7 -3.01 8.51 -13.15
N PRO A 8 -2.68 7.90 -12.01
CA PRO A 8 -2.80 6.45 -11.86
C PRO A 8 -4.27 6.03 -11.94
N GLU A 9 -4.50 4.73 -12.14
CA GLU A 9 -5.83 4.16 -12.06
C GLU A 9 -6.43 4.41 -10.67
N LYS A 10 -7.76 4.53 -10.62
CA LYS A 10 -8.44 4.68 -9.34
C LYS A 10 -8.34 3.40 -8.55
N PHE A 11 -8.04 3.52 -7.26
CA PHE A 11 -8.01 2.39 -6.35
C PHE A 11 -9.42 1.94 -5.99
N CYS A 12 -9.69 0.66 -6.24
CA CYS A 12 -10.87 -0.06 -5.78
C CYS A 12 -10.48 -1.02 -4.64
N LEU A 13 -11.43 -1.33 -3.75
CA LEU A 13 -11.20 -2.35 -2.73
C LEU A 13 -10.90 -3.71 -3.40
N GLY A 14 -9.82 -4.35 -2.95
CA GLY A 14 -9.31 -5.60 -3.53
C GLY A 14 -8.20 -5.42 -4.56
N ASP A 15 -7.91 -4.19 -4.99
CA ASP A 15 -6.76 -3.90 -5.84
C ASP A 15 -5.44 -4.08 -5.09
N ASN A 16 -4.34 -4.21 -5.84
CA ASN A 16 -3.01 -4.27 -5.27
C ASN A 16 -2.59 -2.89 -4.74
N PHE A 17 -2.91 -2.63 -3.46
CA PHE A 17 -2.61 -1.36 -2.79
C PHE A 17 -1.13 -0.98 -2.89
N ARG A 18 -0.20 -1.94 -2.75
CA ARG A 18 1.25 -1.65 -2.83
C ARG A 18 1.65 -1.10 -4.19
N ARG A 19 1.09 -1.64 -5.27
CA ARG A 19 1.36 -1.16 -6.64
C ARG A 19 0.74 0.22 -6.84
N TRP A 20 -0.52 0.38 -6.46
CA TRP A 20 -1.22 1.65 -6.59
C TRP A 20 -0.57 2.76 -5.76
N ALA A 21 -0.14 2.47 -4.53
CA ALA A 21 0.47 3.44 -3.63
C ALA A 21 1.78 4.00 -4.18
N ALA A 22 2.63 3.16 -4.81
CA ALA A 22 3.86 3.64 -5.44
C ALA A 22 3.59 4.65 -6.56
N ASP A 23 2.63 4.35 -7.44
CA ASP A 23 2.26 5.24 -8.55
C ASP A 23 1.52 6.50 -8.03
N ALA A 24 0.72 6.35 -6.97
CA ALA A 24 -0.04 7.45 -6.37
C ALA A 24 0.84 8.39 -5.54
N GLU A 25 1.85 7.90 -4.82
CA GLU A 25 2.81 8.73 -4.08
C GLU A 25 3.51 9.71 -5.02
N ASP A 26 4.12 9.21 -6.11
CA ASP A 26 4.80 10.03 -7.12
C ASP A 26 3.86 11.06 -7.76
N TYR A 27 2.62 10.66 -8.06
CA TYR A 27 1.61 11.56 -8.64
C TYR A 27 1.19 12.67 -7.65
N ILE A 28 1.00 12.33 -6.38
CA ILE A 28 0.57 13.28 -5.34
C ILE A 28 1.68 14.25 -4.96
N GLU A 29 2.93 13.81 -4.94
CA GLU A 29 4.08 14.69 -4.67
C GLU A 29 4.19 15.84 -5.68
N ALA A 30 3.76 15.61 -6.93
CA ALA A 30 3.73 16.61 -7.99
C ALA A 30 2.72 17.76 -7.76
N PHE A 31 1.79 17.62 -6.81
CA PHE A 31 0.86 18.68 -6.41
C PHE A 31 1.37 19.51 -5.23
N PRO A 32 0.99 20.80 -5.15
CA PRO A 32 1.28 21.60 -3.96
C PRO A 32 0.51 21.04 -2.74
N PRO A 33 1.04 21.18 -1.50
CA PRO A 33 0.49 20.52 -0.31
C PRO A 33 -1.01 20.74 -0.07
N ASN A 34 -1.51 21.94 -0.39
CA ASN A 34 -2.92 22.30 -0.26
C ASN A 34 -3.86 21.59 -1.25
N GLU A 35 -3.33 21.03 -2.34
CA GLU A 35 -4.08 20.30 -3.36
C GLU A 35 -3.93 18.78 -3.24
N ARG A 36 -2.90 18.29 -2.55
CA ARG A 36 -2.61 16.86 -2.37
C ARG A 36 -3.79 16.06 -1.83
N ARG A 37 -4.50 16.60 -0.83
CA ARG A 37 -5.72 15.95 -0.27
C ARG A 37 -6.79 15.73 -1.35
N ARG A 38 -7.04 16.75 -2.18
CA ARG A 38 -8.06 16.68 -3.22
C ARG A 38 -7.62 15.73 -4.34
N ALA A 39 -6.35 15.78 -4.72
CA ALA A 39 -5.78 14.87 -5.71
C ALA A 39 -5.89 13.41 -5.22
N LEU A 40 -5.53 13.13 -3.97
CA LEU A 40 -5.59 11.78 -3.39
C LEU A 40 -7.03 11.25 -3.35
N LEU A 41 -7.99 12.08 -2.93
CA LEU A 41 -9.40 11.73 -2.98
C LEU A 41 -9.91 11.49 -4.41
N SER A 42 -9.30 12.06 -5.44
CA SER A 42 -9.70 11.80 -6.83
C SER A 42 -9.20 10.45 -7.36
N LEU A 43 -8.20 9.86 -6.69
CA LEU A 43 -7.60 8.56 -7.02
C LEU A 43 -8.27 7.39 -6.31
N LEU A 44 -9.24 7.64 -5.42
CA LEU A 44 -9.99 6.60 -4.72
C LEU A 44 -11.37 6.43 -5.36
N ASP A 45 -11.74 5.19 -5.69
CA ASP A 45 -13.08 4.88 -6.18
C ASP A 45 -14.11 4.78 -5.03
N GLY A 46 -15.40 4.83 -5.35
CA GLY A 46 -16.48 5.24 -4.43
C GLY A 46 -16.37 4.69 -3.00
N GLU A 47 -16.30 3.37 -2.85
CA GLU A 47 -16.24 2.72 -1.53
C GLU A 47 -14.94 3.02 -0.77
N ALA A 48 -13.79 3.01 -1.45
CA ALA A 48 -12.51 3.41 -0.86
C ALA A 48 -12.52 4.90 -0.46
N ASN A 49 -13.20 5.75 -1.24
CA ASN A 49 -13.36 7.16 -0.94
C ASN A 49 -14.16 7.39 0.35
N ASP A 50 -15.27 6.67 0.49
CA ASP A 50 -16.18 6.78 1.63
C ASP A 50 -15.47 6.37 2.94
N ILE A 51 -14.74 5.25 2.93
CA ILE A 51 -13.93 4.79 4.08
C ILE A 51 -12.89 5.84 4.51
N VAL A 52 -12.20 6.45 3.54
CA VAL A 52 -11.16 7.46 3.82
C VAL A 52 -11.76 8.76 4.35
N ARG A 53 -12.96 9.13 3.88
CA ARG A 53 -13.69 10.29 4.40
C ARG A 53 -14.17 10.08 5.83
N ASP A 54 -14.69 8.88 6.14
CA ASP A 54 -15.21 8.55 7.45
C ASP A 54 -14.09 8.42 8.51
N SER A 55 -12.93 7.90 8.11
CA SER A 55 -11.77 7.72 9.01
C SER A 55 -11.01 9.01 9.34
N ARG A 56 -11.28 10.13 8.63
CA ARG A 56 -10.64 11.44 8.83
C ARG A 56 -9.11 11.45 8.75
N ILE A 57 -8.49 10.42 8.16
CA ILE A 57 -7.04 10.29 8.05
C ILE A 57 -6.38 11.39 7.21
N LEU A 58 -7.17 12.09 6.37
CA LEU A 58 -6.72 13.18 5.50
C LEU A 58 -6.98 14.57 6.10
N ASP A 59 -7.30 14.67 7.40
CA ASP A 59 -7.45 15.97 8.08
C ASP A 59 -6.09 16.63 8.37
N GLU A 60 -5.02 15.84 8.39
CA GLU A 60 -3.63 16.30 8.46
C GLU A 60 -3.00 16.47 7.07
N GLU A 61 -1.79 17.02 7.02
CA GLU A 61 -1.01 17.13 5.79
C GLU A 61 -0.68 15.74 5.20
N ILE A 62 -0.82 15.62 3.87
CA ILE A 62 -0.52 14.37 3.15
C ILE A 62 1.00 14.17 3.15
N THR A 63 1.42 13.13 3.86
CA THR A 63 2.81 12.68 4.00
C THR A 63 2.93 11.20 3.62
N THR A 64 4.14 10.66 3.54
CA THR A 64 4.36 9.21 3.34
C THR A 64 3.66 8.35 4.40
N ALA A 65 3.53 8.83 5.63
CA ALA A 65 2.77 8.17 6.68
C ALA A 65 1.26 8.06 6.37
N THR A 66 0.73 8.91 5.50
CA THR A 66 -0.68 8.86 5.07
C THR A 66 -0.96 7.61 4.25
N PHE A 67 -0.05 7.18 3.38
CA PHE A 67 -0.21 5.95 2.60
C PHE A 67 -0.14 4.69 3.47
N ALA A 68 0.69 4.70 4.53
CA ALA A 68 0.69 3.65 5.53
C ALA A 68 -0.65 3.56 6.29
N ARG A 69 -1.22 4.71 6.69
CA ARG A 69 -2.56 4.75 7.30
C ARG A 69 -3.65 4.31 6.32
N LEU A 70 -3.60 4.78 5.07
CA LEU A 70 -4.53 4.38 4.01
C LEU A 70 -4.54 2.86 3.83
N ARG A 71 -3.37 2.23 3.81
CA ARG A 71 -3.25 0.78 3.72
C ARG A 71 -4.07 0.10 4.82
N HIS A 72 -3.92 0.53 6.07
CA HIS A 72 -4.63 -0.05 7.20
C HIS A 72 -6.17 0.00 7.07
N TYR A 73 -6.72 1.08 6.49
CA TYR A 73 -8.17 1.25 6.34
C TYR A 73 -8.72 0.65 5.04
N LEU A 74 -7.94 0.66 3.97
CA LEU A 74 -8.38 0.28 2.61
C LEU A 74 -8.04 -1.16 2.24
N THR A 75 -7.15 -1.79 2.99
CA THR A 75 -6.98 -3.24 2.94
C THR A 75 -7.54 -3.81 4.24
N GLU A 76 -8.29 -4.91 4.16
CA GLU A 76 -8.44 -5.80 5.32
C GLU A 76 -7.02 -6.29 5.61
N GLU A 77 -6.26 -5.55 6.42
CA GLU A 77 -4.97 -6.05 6.89
C GLU A 77 -5.28 -7.35 7.61
N PRO A 78 -4.79 -8.50 7.09
CA PRO A 78 -4.98 -9.74 7.79
C PRO A 78 -4.34 -9.52 9.16
N ASP A 79 -5.04 -9.92 10.22
CA ASP A 79 -4.47 -9.88 11.56
C ASP A 79 -3.02 -10.41 11.53
N ILE A 80 -2.12 -9.81 12.29
CA ILE A 80 -0.69 -10.16 12.26
C ILE A 80 -0.48 -11.67 12.42
N MET A 81 -1.34 -12.37 13.18
CA MET A 81 -1.28 -13.83 13.29
C MET A 81 -1.71 -14.56 12.02
N THR A 82 -2.65 -14.01 11.26
CA THR A 82 -3.05 -14.51 9.94
C THR A 82 -1.92 -14.37 8.94
N VAL A 83 -1.23 -13.23 8.90
CA VAL A 83 -0.07 -13.04 7.99
C VAL A 83 1.08 -13.95 8.38
N ARG A 84 1.37 -14.10 9.68
CA ARG A 84 2.37 -15.04 10.19
C ARG A 84 2.05 -16.49 9.84
N LEU A 85 0.80 -16.90 9.99
CA LEU A 85 0.35 -18.23 9.60
C LEU A 85 0.52 -18.44 8.09
N GLN A 86 0.14 -17.47 7.27
CA GLN A 86 0.34 -17.53 5.82
C GLN A 86 1.81 -17.68 5.46
N PHE A 87 2.70 -16.86 6.05
CA PHE A 87 4.14 -16.98 5.87
C PHE A 87 4.66 -18.38 6.24
N GLN A 88 4.27 -18.91 7.40
CA GLN A 88 4.68 -20.25 7.85
C GLN A 88 4.13 -21.38 6.96
N SER A 89 2.92 -21.23 6.45
CA SER A 89 2.27 -22.22 5.57
C SER A 89 2.69 -22.13 4.11
N ARG A 90 3.45 -21.09 3.74
CA ARG A 90 3.74 -20.80 2.34
C ARG A 90 4.76 -21.80 1.77
N VAL A 91 4.29 -22.61 0.84
CA VAL A 91 5.09 -23.55 0.05
C VAL A 91 5.02 -23.16 -1.43
N GLN A 92 6.04 -23.47 -2.22
CA GLN A 92 6.02 -23.17 -3.65
C GLN A 92 4.84 -23.89 -4.33
N LEU A 93 4.02 -23.13 -5.07
CA LEU A 93 2.85 -23.70 -5.75
C LEU A 93 3.25 -24.46 -7.02
N PRO A 94 2.47 -25.47 -7.44
CA PRO A 94 2.69 -26.15 -8.71
C PRO A 94 2.60 -25.14 -9.87
N GLY A 95 3.68 -24.98 -10.63
CA GLY A 95 3.76 -24.04 -11.76
C GLY A 95 4.22 -22.63 -11.41
N GLU A 96 4.42 -22.30 -10.13
CA GLU A 96 5.02 -21.04 -9.71
C GLU A 96 6.54 -21.08 -9.88
N SER A 97 7.13 -20.03 -10.48
CA SER A 97 8.58 -19.95 -10.60
C SER A 97 9.22 -19.69 -9.22
N PHE A 98 10.47 -20.14 -9.06
CA PHE A 98 11.21 -19.92 -7.82
C PHE A 98 11.34 -18.43 -7.47
N SER A 99 11.54 -17.56 -8.47
CA SER A 99 11.63 -16.11 -8.28
C SER A 99 10.31 -15.50 -7.81
N GLU A 100 9.17 -15.95 -8.35
CA GLU A 100 7.85 -15.52 -7.88
C GLU A 100 7.57 -15.97 -6.46
N PHE A 101 7.91 -17.23 -6.15
CA PHE A 101 7.79 -17.78 -4.81
C PHE A 101 8.61 -16.98 -3.79
N VAL A 102 9.90 -16.72 -4.06
CA VAL A 102 10.77 -15.94 -3.18
C VAL A 102 10.27 -14.50 -3.01
N ARG A 103 9.79 -13.87 -4.09
CA ARG A 103 9.22 -12.52 -4.04
C ARG A 103 7.98 -12.49 -3.14
N GLN A 104 7.08 -13.44 -3.28
CA GLN A 104 5.88 -13.52 -2.46
C GLN A 104 6.19 -13.88 -1.00
N LEU A 105 7.14 -14.77 -0.77
CA LEU A 105 7.60 -15.13 0.57
C LEU A 105 8.24 -13.93 1.28
N ARG A 106 9.03 -13.11 0.57
CA ARG A 106 9.59 -11.87 1.11
C ARG A 106 8.50 -10.85 1.45
N ASN A 107 7.48 -10.71 0.60
CA ASN A 107 6.35 -9.81 0.88
C ASN A 107 5.62 -10.23 2.17
N LEU A 108 5.34 -11.53 2.32
CA LEU A 108 4.72 -12.09 3.52
C LEU A 108 5.61 -11.90 4.76
N ALA A 109 6.93 -12.01 4.64
CA ALA A 109 7.85 -11.78 5.77
C ALA A 109 7.79 -10.32 6.27
N LEU A 110 7.78 -9.36 5.35
CA LEU A 110 7.67 -7.93 5.68
C LEU A 110 6.34 -7.61 6.37
N ASP A 111 5.26 -8.27 5.95
CA ASP A 111 3.94 -8.06 6.54
C ASP A 111 3.78 -8.81 7.88
N ALA A 112 4.40 -9.99 8.05
CA ALA A 112 4.33 -10.80 9.27
C ALA A 112 5.22 -10.27 10.42
N PHE A 113 6.25 -9.51 10.06
CA PHE A 113 7.28 -9.00 10.96
C PHE A 113 7.68 -7.56 10.59
N PRO A 114 6.81 -6.57 10.85
CA PRO A 114 7.08 -5.17 10.53
C PRO A 114 8.27 -4.59 11.33
N ASP A 115 8.65 -5.21 12.45
CA ASP A 115 9.79 -4.80 13.30
C ASP A 115 11.14 -5.42 12.86
N LEU A 116 11.18 -6.25 11.82
CA LEU A 116 12.44 -6.78 11.30
C LEU A 116 13.07 -5.75 10.35
N ASP A 117 13.95 -4.91 10.89
CA ASP A 117 14.89 -4.14 10.10
C ASP A 117 15.80 -5.08 9.29
N PHE A 118 15.47 -5.34 8.02
CA PHE A 118 16.34 -6.07 7.08
C PHE A 118 17.52 -5.20 6.58
N CYS A 119 17.92 -4.18 7.34
CA CYS A 119 19.15 -3.46 7.09
C CYS A 119 20.34 -4.33 7.54
N GLY A 120 20.79 -5.24 6.67
CA GLY A 120 22.12 -5.85 6.80
C GLY A 120 23.24 -4.86 6.39
N PRO A 121 24.52 -5.15 6.66
CA PRO A 121 25.08 -6.50 6.85
C PRO A 121 26.02 -6.67 8.08
N GLY A 122 26.39 -7.93 8.39
CA GLY A 122 27.44 -8.23 9.35
C GLY A 122 27.73 -9.73 9.50
N GLY A 123 28.32 -10.32 8.46
CA GLY A 123 29.23 -11.47 8.60
C GLY A 123 30.67 -10.98 8.59
#